data_AF-A0A0P6XCZ1-F1
#
_entry.id   AF-A0A0P6XCZ1-F1
#
_cell.length_a   1.000
_cell.length_b   1.000
_cell.length_c   1.000
_cell.angle_alpha   90.00
_cell.angle_beta   90.00
_cell.angle_gamma   90.00
#
_symmetry.space_group_name_H-M   'P 1'
#
loop_
_entity.id
_entity.type
_entity.pdbx_description
1 polymer ?
#
loop_
_entity_poly.entity_id
_entity_poly.type
_entity_poly.pdbx_seq_one_letter_code
_entity_poly.pdbx_strand_id
1 'polypeptide(L)' 'MDELVKLVVQKTGIPEPAARQAVEVVLGFLKEKLPAPIADQIDAVVSGSGKLDDVTKGLKNFLKNS' A
#
# COMPACT_ATOMS: atom_id res chain seq x y z
N MET A 1 4.84 -6.94 0.22
CA MET A 1 4.04 -7.29 1.42
C MET A 1 4.95 -7.42 2.64
N ASP A 2 6.00 -8.24 2.58
CA ASP A 2 6.86 -8.52 3.75
C ASP A 2 7.59 -7.29 4.32
N GLU A 3 7.98 -6.33 3.48
CA GLU A 3 8.59 -5.08 3.94
C GLU A 3 7.62 -4.21 4.75
N LEU A 4 6.37 -4.08 4.30
CA LEU A 4 5.33 -3.35 5.01
C LEU A 4 4.98 -4.02 6.33
N VAL A 5 4.91 -5.35 6.33
CA VAL A 5 4.67 -6.15 7.54
C VAL A 5 5.79 -5.93 8.54
N LYS A 6 7.05 -6.04 8.12
CA LYS A 6 8.21 -5.76 8.99
C LYS A 6 8.20 -4.34 9.53
N LEU A 7 7.83 -3.35 8.71
CA LEU A 7 7.74 -1.96 9.12
C LEU A 7 6.64 -1.78 10.18
N VAL A 8 5.47 -2.38 9.98
CA VAL A 8 4.38 -2.38 10.97
C VAL A 8 4.84 -3.07 12.26
N VAL A 9 5.40 -4.27 12.20
CA VAL A 9 5.95 -5.00 13.37
C VAL A 9 6.96 -4.13 14.12
N GLN A 10 7.93 -3.52 13.43
CA GLN A 10 8.93 -2.66 14.06
C GLN A 10 8.33 -1.40 14.70
N LYS A 11 7.29 -0.80 14.11
CA LYS A 11 6.72 0.46 14.57
C LYS A 11 5.63 0.30 15.63
N THR A 12 4.95 -0.84 15.65
CA THR A 12 3.75 -1.07 16.48
C THR A 12 3.91 -2.21 17.48
N GLY A 13 4.93 -3.07 17.31
CA GLY A 13 5.20 -4.19 18.20
C GLY A 13 4.23 -5.36 18.10
N ILE A 14 3.26 -5.32 17.19
CA ILE A 14 2.36 -6.47 16.94
C ILE A 14 3.10 -7.59 16.19
N PRO A 15 2.73 -8.86 16.44
CA PRO A 15 3.34 -10.01 15.80
C PRO A 15 3.07 -10.03 14.28
N GLU A 16 4.02 -10.55 13.49
CA GLU A 16 3.95 -10.66 12.01
C GLU A 16 2.58 -11.10 11.45
N PRO A 17 1.94 -12.17 11.94
CA PRO A 17 0.63 -12.58 11.43
C PRO A 17 -0.46 -11.52 11.61
N ALA A 18 -0.47 -10.82 12.74
CA ALA A 18 -1.40 -9.72 12.99
C ALA A 18 -1.05 -8.47 12.16
N ALA A 19 0.24 -8.20 11.97
CA ALA A 19 0.71 -7.11 11.12
C ALA A 19 0.34 -7.34 9.64
N ARG A 20 0.39 -8.58 9.13
CA ARG A 20 -0.11 -8.93 7.79
C ARG A 20 -1.58 -8.61 7.64
N GLN A 21 -2.42 -9.03 8.57
CA GLN A 21 -3.85 -8.73 8.54
C GLN A 21 -4.11 -7.21 8.59
N ALA A 22 -3.37 -6.47 9.41
CA ALA A 22 -3.49 -5.02 9.46
C ALA A 22 -3.15 -4.35 8.12
N VAL A 23 -2.07 -4.79 7.47
CA VAL A 23 -1.68 -4.29 6.14
C VAL A 23 -2.74 -4.62 5.09
N GLU A 24 -3.31 -5.84 5.11
CA GLU A 24 -4.38 -6.23 4.19
C GLU A 24 -5.65 -5.38 4.36
N VAL A 25 -6.07 -5.11 5.59
CA VAL A 25 -7.24 -4.26 5.87
C VAL A 25 -6.99 -2.83 5.36
N VAL A 26 -5.80 -2.27 5.61
CA VAL A 26 -5.46 -0.92 5.14
C VAL A 26 -5.38 -0.88 3.61
N LEU A 27 -4.76 -1.88 2.98
CA LEU A 27 -4.72 -1.98 1.52
C LEU A 27 -6.12 -2.12 0.93
N GLY A 28 -7.00 -2.92 1.54
CA GLY A 28 -8.40 -3.04 1.13
C GLY A 28 -9.13 -1.70 1.18
N PHE A 29 -9.01 -0.98 2.30
CA PHE A 29 -9.59 0.35 2.44
C PHE A 29 -9.04 1.35 1.42
N LEU A 30 -7.73 1.34 1.19
CA LEU A 30 -7.10 2.21 0.18
C LEU A 30 -7.58 1.87 -1.23
N LYS A 31 -7.74 0.59 -1.58
CA LYS A 31 -8.28 0.17 -2.89
C LYS A 31 -9.72 0.60 -3.10
N GLU A 32 -10.55 0.59 -2.05
CA GLU A 32 -11.94 1.07 -2.14
C GLU A 32 -12.03 2.60 -2.28
N LYS A 33 -11.07 3.34 -1.72
CA LYS A 33 -11.07 4.80 -1.73
C LYS A 33 -10.26 5.42 -2.86
N LEU A 34 -9.30 4.69 -3.43
CA LEU A 34 -8.44 5.16 -4.50
C LEU A 34 -8.97 4.67 -5.85
N PRO A 35 -8.93 5.50 -6.91
CA PRO A 35 -9.29 5.09 -8.26
C PRO A 35 -8.48 3.87 -8.70
N ALA A 36 -9.11 2.98 -9.47
CA ALA A 36 -8.52 1.76 -10.04
C ALA A 36 -7.05 1.90 -10.53
N PRO A 37 -6.65 2.94 -11.29
CA PRO A 37 -5.26 3.06 -11.75
C PRO A 37 -4.23 3.21 -10.63
N ILE A 38 -4.60 3.63 -9.43
CA ILE A 38 -3.68 3.79 -8.28
C ILE A 38 -3.64 2.52 -7.45
N ALA A 39 -4.78 1.85 -7.30
CA ALA A 39 -4.87 0.53 -6.67
C ALA A 39 -3.93 -0.48 -7.35
N ASP A 40 -3.94 -0.54 -8.68
CA ASP A 40 -3.07 -1.44 -9.45
C ASP A 40 -1.58 -1.12 -9.29
N GLN A 41 -1.23 0.17 -9.17
CA GLN A 41 0.15 0.59 -8.93
C GLN A 41 0.63 0.26 -7.52
N ILE A 42 -0.25 0.39 -6.51
CA ILE A 42 0.06 -0.02 -5.13
C ILE A 42 0.28 -1.53 -5.08
N ASP A 43 -0.58 -2.32 -5.74
CA ASP A 43 -0.40 -3.78 -5.81
C ASP A 43 0.93 -4.14 -6.48
N ALA A 44 1.32 -3.46 -7.55
CA ALA A 44 2.61 -3.68 -8.19
C ALA A 44 3.79 -3.39 -7.25
N VAL A 45 3.75 -2.31 -6.45
CA VAL A 45 4.80 -2.02 -5.46
C VAL A 45 4.78 -3.05 -4.33
N VAL A 46 3.59 -3.45 -3.86
CA VAL A 46 3.44 -4.47 -2.80
C VAL A 46 3.95 -5.84 -3.27
N SER A 47 3.79 -6.19 -4.55
CA SER A 47 4.32 -7.41 -5.15
C SER A 47 5.83 -7.32 -5.49
N GLY A 48 6.46 -6.16 -5.25
CA GLY A 48 7.87 -5.92 -5.59
C GLY A 48 8.14 -5.77 -7.09
N SER A 49 7.09 -5.67 -7.90
CA SER A 49 7.15 -5.59 -9.37
C SER A 49 6.99 -4.16 -9.89
N GLY A 50 6.55 -3.24 -9.04
CA GLY A 50 6.24 -1.85 -9.35
C GLY A 50 7.33 -0.89 -8.88
N LYS A 51 7.57 0.17 -9.65
CA LYS A 51 8.45 1.26 -9.24
C LYS A 51 7.68 2.19 -8.31
N LEU A 52 8.27 2.51 -7.16
CA LEU A 52 7.72 3.50 -6.21
C LEU A 52 7.48 4.88 -6.88
N ASP A 53 8.27 5.18 -7.91
CA ASP A 53 8.13 6.38 -8.76
C ASP A 53 6.81 6.46 -9.53
N ASP A 54 6.19 5.32 -9.85
CA ASP A 54 4.90 5.29 -10.56
C ASP A 54 3.76 5.54 -9.57
N VAL A 55 3.76 4.84 -8.43
CA VAL A 55 2.77 5.08 -7.34
C VAL A 55 2.76 6.54 -6.90
N THR A 56 3.93 7.17 -6.76
CA THR A 56 4.02 8.59 -6.36
C THR A 56 3.46 9.54 -7.42
N LYS A 57 3.62 9.23 -8.72
CA LYS A 57 2.97 10.00 -9.81
C LYS A 57 1.46 9.79 -9.84
N GLY A 58 0.99 8.55 -9.68
CA GLY A 58 -0.44 8.22 -9.61
C GLY A 58 -1.14 8.97 -8.48
N LEU A 59 -0.55 8.94 -7.28
CA LEU A 59 -1.07 9.65 -6.12
C LEU A 59 -1.04 11.18 -6.31
N LYS A 60 0.03 11.73 -6.89
CA LYS A 60 0.12 13.17 -7.20
C LYS A 60 -0.95 13.63 -8.17
N ASN A 61 -1.25 12.83 -9.20
CA ASN A 61 -2.32 13.14 -10.15
C ASN A 61 -3.70 13.07 -9.49
N PHE A 62 -3.95 12.12 -8.59
CA PHE A 62 -5.20 12.04 -7.85
C PHE A 62 -5.41 13.23 -6.92
N LEU A 63 -4.39 13.65 -6.19
CA LEU A 63 -4.46 14.82 -5.32
C LEU A 63 -4.59 16.14 -6.09
N LYS A 64 -4.09 16.20 -7.32
CA LYS A 64 -4.25 17.36 -8.21
C LYS A 64 -5.64 17.43 -8.85
N ASN A 65 -6.32 16.29 -8.94
CA ASN A 65 -7.61 16.14 -9.62
C ASN A 65 -8.76 15.78 -8.66
N SER A 66 -8.52 15.88 -7.35
CA SER A 66 -9.51 15.81 -6.25
C SER A 66 -9.76 17.18 -5.66
#